data_AF-A0AAD9PJJ3-F1
#
_entry.id   AF-A0AAD9PJJ3-F1
#
_cell.length_a   1.000
_cell.length_b   1.000
_cell.length_c   1.000
_cell.angle_alpha   90.00
_cell.angle_beta   90.00
_cell.angle_gamma   90.00
#
_symmetry.space_group_name_H-M   'P 1'
#
loop_
_entity.id
_entity.type
_entity.pdbx_description
1 polymer ?
#
loop_
_entity_poly.entity_id
_entity_poly.type
_entity_poly.pdbx_seq_one_letter_code
_entity_poly.pdbx_strand_id
1 'polypeptide(L)'
;MSHWAIVRDVTFGSLGFGTLLCLGFTLYLYNKVEPGERMDLVKLILLLVPMGVFCLWLMWFCMYIAQVNPMIYPVKYIHLHTPEAAKASGKA
;
A
#
# COMPACT_ATOMS: atom_id res chain seq x y z
N MET A 1 -9.58 -15.70 -4.79
CA MET A 1 -10.00 -14.65 -3.82
C MET A 1 -10.57 -13.50 -4.64
N SER A 2 -11.76 -12.99 -4.31
CA SER A 2 -12.37 -11.91 -5.11
C SER A 2 -11.51 -10.65 -5.01
N HIS A 3 -11.15 -10.03 -6.14
CA HIS A 3 -10.35 -8.80 -6.15
C HIS A 3 -10.96 -7.69 -5.30
N TRP A 4 -12.29 -7.62 -5.29
CA TRP A 4 -13.06 -6.68 -4.48
C TRP A 4 -12.94 -6.93 -2.97
N ALA A 5 -12.76 -8.19 -2.55
CA ALA A 5 -12.55 -8.51 -1.14
C ALA A 5 -11.18 -8.01 -0.67
N ILE A 6 -10.13 -8.19 -1.50
CA ILE A 6 -8.78 -7.71 -1.17
C ILE A 6 -8.75 -6.18 -1.05
N VAL A 7 -9.33 -5.48 -2.01
CA VAL A 7 -9.41 -4.00 -1.98
C VAL A 7 -10.16 -3.53 -0.73
N ARG A 8 -11.28 -4.16 -0.42
CA ARG A 8 -12.07 -3.85 0.77
C ARG A 8 -11.27 -4.05 2.05
N ASP A 9 -10.67 -5.21 2.23
CA ASP A 9 -10.00 -5.59 3.47
C ASP A 9 -8.77 -4.72 3.72
N VAL A 10 -7.98 -4.40 2.67
CA VAL A 10 -6.83 -3.48 2.80
C VAL A 10 -7.28 -2.05 3.07
N THR A 11 -8.38 -1.59 2.46
CA THR A 11 -8.90 -0.23 2.68
C THR A 11 -9.35 -0.05 4.13
N PHE A 12 -10.12 -1.00 4.68
CA PHE A 12 -10.50 -0.95 6.09
C PHE A 12 -9.30 -1.09 7.02
N GLY A 13 -8.34 -1.94 6.67
CA GLY A 13 -7.09 -2.06 7.42
C GLY A 13 -6.30 -0.74 7.47
N SER A 14 -6.14 -0.06 6.33
CA SER A 14 -5.42 1.22 6.26
C SER A 14 -6.15 2.34 7.00
N LEU A 15 -7.49 2.39 6.95
CA LEU A 15 -8.27 3.36 7.69
C LEU A 15 -8.15 3.13 9.19
N GLY A 16 -8.31 1.89 9.65
CA GLY A 16 -8.14 1.55 11.07
C GLY A 16 -6.74 1.87 11.57
N PHE A 17 -5.71 1.49 10.81
CA PHE A 17 -4.32 1.81 11.14
C PHE A 17 -4.06 3.32 11.18
N GLY A 18 -4.60 4.08 10.22
CA GLY A 18 -4.47 5.54 10.19
C GLY A 18 -5.14 6.22 11.36
N THR A 19 -6.35 5.78 11.76
CA THR A 19 -7.04 6.29 12.96
C THR A 19 -6.25 5.98 14.22
N LEU A 20 -5.71 4.76 14.37
CA LEU A 20 -4.89 4.38 15.51
C LEU A 20 -3.60 5.21 15.60
N LEU A 21 -2.92 5.43 14.47
CA LEU A 21 -1.75 6.30 14.42
C LEU A 21 -2.10 7.74 14.79
N CYS A 22 -3.22 8.28 14.28
CA CYS A 22 -3.64 9.64 14.58
C CYS A 22 -3.88 9.81 16.09
N LEU A 23 -4.66 8.91 16.71
CA LEU A 23 -4.92 8.95 18.15
C LEU A 23 -3.65 8.71 18.97
N GLY A 24 -2.82 7.73 18.58
CA GLY A 24 -1.57 7.41 19.26
C GLY A 24 -0.57 8.56 19.25
N PHE A 25 -0.36 9.20 18.09
CA PHE A 25 0.52 10.36 17.96
C PHE A 25 -0.01 11.56 18.74
N THR A 26 -1.32 11.83 18.67
CA THR A 26 -1.92 12.91 19.45
C THR A 26 -1.71 12.67 20.94
N LEU A 27 -2.06 11.49 21.48
CA LEU A 27 -1.90 11.20 22.92
C LEU A 27 -0.43 11.24 23.37
N TYR A 28 0.49 10.71 22.55
CA TYR A 28 1.91 10.68 22.87
C TYR A 28 2.52 12.09 22.90
N LEU A 29 2.22 12.93 21.91
CA LEU A 29 2.77 14.29 21.81
C LEU A 29 2.03 15.29 22.71
N TYR A 30 0.75 15.06 23.02
CA TYR A 30 -0.05 15.95 23.88
C TYR A 30 0.56 16.15 25.26
N ASN A 31 1.14 15.09 25.84
CA ASN A 31 1.78 15.15 27.16
C ASN A 31 3.18 15.80 27.11
N LYS A 32 3.81 15.89 25.94
CA LYS A 32 5.16 16.46 25.78
C LYS A 32 5.16 17.92 25.36
N VAL A 33 4.02 18.47 24.93
CA VAL A 33 3.92 19.81 24.34
C VAL A 33 3.28 20.79 25.33
N GLU A 34 3.82 22.02 25.33
CA GLU A 34 3.34 23.10 26.18
C GLU A 34 1.86 23.40 25.93
N PRO A 35 1.09 23.70 26.98
CA PRO A 35 -0.37 23.87 26.88
C PRO A 35 -0.81 24.94 25.88
N GLY A 36 0.04 25.95 25.60
CA GLY A 36 -0.24 27.00 24.63
C GLY A 36 -0.26 26.55 23.16
N GLU A 37 0.47 25.50 22.80
CA GLU A 37 0.66 25.08 21.39
C GLU A 37 -0.11 23.80 21.01
N ARG A 38 -0.82 23.19 21.97
CA ARG A 38 -1.49 21.89 21.77
C ARG A 38 -2.54 21.91 20.67
N MET A 39 -3.25 23.03 20.50
CA MET A 39 -4.29 23.15 19.50
C MET A 39 -3.73 23.12 18.07
N ASP A 40 -2.58 23.75 17.85
CA ASP A 40 -1.93 23.76 16.54
C ASP A 40 -1.26 22.42 16.24
N LEU A 41 -0.71 21.77 17.26
CA LEU A 41 -0.21 20.40 17.14
C LEU A 41 -1.33 19.40 16.78
N VAL A 42 -2.50 19.49 17.41
CA VAL A 42 -3.65 18.64 17.08
C VAL A 42 -4.09 18.87 15.64
N LYS A 43 -4.22 20.12 15.19
CA LYS A 43 -4.55 20.44 13.78
C LYS A 43 -3.51 19.91 12.82
N LEU A 44 -2.22 20.05 13.14
CA LEU A 44 -1.11 19.57 12.31
C LEU A 44 -1.18 18.05 12.16
N ILE A 45 -1.32 17.31 13.26
CA ILE A 45 -1.42 15.84 13.25
C ILE A 45 -2.66 15.39 12.49
N LEU A 46 -3.80 16.02 12.75
CA LEU A 46 -5.08 15.71 12.12
C LEU A 46 -5.06 15.97 10.61
N LEU A 47 -4.18 16.83 10.09
CA LEU A 47 -4.02 17.06 8.66
C LEU A 47 -2.94 16.14 8.07
N LEU A 48 -1.78 16.06 8.71
CA LEU A 48 -0.60 15.36 8.17
C LEU A 48 -0.78 13.84 8.15
N VAL A 49 -1.33 13.26 9.22
CA VAL A 49 -1.47 11.80 9.37
C VAL A 49 -2.44 11.21 8.35
N PRO A 50 -3.71 11.67 8.23
CA PRO A 50 -4.63 11.09 7.26
C PRO A 50 -4.18 11.37 5.82
N MET A 51 -3.56 12.52 5.54
CA MET A 51 -3.00 12.78 4.21
C MET A 51 -1.90 11.78 3.85
N GLY A 52 -0.98 11.50 4.78
CA GLY A 52 0.07 10.50 4.58
C GLY A 52 -0.49 9.08 4.38
N VAL A 53 -1.44 8.67 5.23
CA VAL A 53 -2.09 7.35 5.13
C VAL A 53 -2.85 7.22 3.81
N PHE A 54 -3.55 8.27 3.38
CA PHE A 54 -4.25 8.31 2.10
C PHE A 54 -3.29 8.17 0.92
N CYS A 55 -2.15 8.88 0.94
CA CYS A 55 -1.12 8.75 -0.09
C CYS A 55 -0.55 7.32 -0.17
N LEU A 56 -0.26 6.68 0.97
CA LEU A 56 0.23 5.31 1.01
C LEU A 56 -0.83 4.32 0.49
N TRP A 57 -2.10 4.52 0.86
CA TRP A 57 -3.21 3.72 0.35
C TRP A 57 -3.37 3.88 -1.16
N LEU A 58 -3.30 5.11 -1.69
CA LEU A 58 -3.34 5.37 -3.13
C LEU A 58 -2.19 4.68 -3.88
N MET A 59 -0.96 4.76 -3.35
CA MET A 59 0.19 4.09 -3.95
C MET A 59 -0.03 2.58 -4.03
N TRP A 60 -0.49 1.96 -2.95
CA TRP A 60 -0.82 0.53 -2.92
C TRP A 60 -1.92 0.19 -3.94
N PHE A 61 -2.99 1.00 -3.97
CA PHE A 61 -4.13 0.79 -4.86
C PHE A 61 -3.72 0.84 -6.34
N CYS A 62 -2.89 1.82 -6.71
CA CYS A 62 -2.35 1.94 -8.06
C CYS A 62 -1.48 0.73 -8.44
N MET A 63 -0.58 0.28 -7.56
CA MET A 63 0.24 -0.91 -7.79
C MET A 63 -0.62 -2.17 -7.95
N TYR A 64 -1.70 -2.27 -7.18
CA TYR A 64 -2.63 -3.40 -7.25
C TYR A 64 -3.40 -3.42 -8.58
N ILE A 65 -3.97 -2.29 -9.01
CA ILE A 65 -4.70 -2.20 -10.28
C ILE A 65 -3.82 -2.58 -11.47
N ALA A 66 -2.55 -2.17 -11.46
CA ALA A 66 -1.61 -2.51 -12.52
C ALA A 66 -1.44 -4.03 -12.72
N GLN A 67 -1.79 -4.84 -11.72
CA GLN A 67 -1.66 -6.30 -11.74
C GLN A 67 -2.98 -7.05 -11.96
N VAL A 68 -4.14 -6.37 -11.95
CA VAL A 68 -5.46 -7.04 -12.08
C VAL A 68 -5.68 -7.59 -13.50
N ASN A 69 -5.22 -6.87 -14.53
CA ASN A 69 -5.32 -7.30 -15.93
C ASN A 69 -3.97 -7.12 -16.65
N PRO A 70 -2.98 -8.01 -16.41
CA PRO A 70 -1.67 -7.89 -17.02
C PRO A 70 -1.74 -8.26 -18.50
N MET A 71 -1.20 -7.39 -19.37
CA MET A 71 -1.01 -7.70 -20.80
C MET A 71 0.28 -8.48 -21.06
N ILE A 72 1.20 -8.50 -20.09
CA ILE A 72 2.53 -9.12 -20.21
C ILE A 72 2.66 -10.17 -19.11
N TYR A 73 3.05 -11.38 -19.49
CA TYR A 73 3.28 -12.49 -18.58
C TYR A 73 4.78 -12.79 -18.48
N PRO A 74 5.30 -13.20 -17.30
CA PRO A 74 6.71 -13.52 -17.15
C PRO A 74 7.09 -14.77 -17.97
N VAL A 75 8.14 -14.65 -18.78
CA VAL A 75 8.69 -15.75 -19.59
C VAL A 75 9.64 -16.58 -18.73
N LYS A 76 9.30 -17.85 -18.50
CA LYS A 76 10.03 -18.73 -17.56
C LYS A 76 11.29 -19.39 -18.15
N TYR A 77 11.50 -19.32 -19.47
CA TYR A 77 12.46 -20.18 -20.17
C TYR A 77 13.88 -19.60 -20.30
N ILE A 78 14.12 -18.38 -19.83
CA ILE A 78 15.39 -17.66 -20.05
C ILE A 78 16.56 -18.32 -19.29
N HIS A 79 16.28 -19.14 -18.26
CA HIS A 79 17.31 -19.83 -17.48
C HIS A 79 17.63 -21.27 -17.91
N LEU A 80 16.95 -21.81 -18.93
CA LEU A 80 17.32 -23.11 -19.50
C LEU A 80 18.40 -22.91 -20.57
N HIS A 81 19.67 -22.94 -20.17
CA HIS A 81 20.80 -23.25 -21.06
C HIS A 81 20.82 -24.75 -21.47
N THR A 82 19.66 -25.39 -21.50
CA THR A 82 19.51 -26.83 -21.73
C THR A 82 18.75 -27.02 -23.06
N PRO A 83 19.25 -27.86 -23.98
CA PRO A 83 18.73 -28.02 -25.35
C PRO A 83 17.24 -28.44 -25.45
N GLU A 84 16.59 -28.74 -24.33
CA GLU A 84 15.17 -29.11 -24.27
C GLU A 84 14.22 -27.92 -24.47
N ALA A 85 14.66 -26.68 -24.18
CA ALA A 85 13.84 -25.48 -24.37
C ALA A 85 13.56 -25.15 -25.86
N ALA A 86 14.41 -25.61 -26.78
CA ALA A 86 14.20 -25.43 -28.22
C ALA A 86 13.04 -26.27 -28.77
N LYS A 87 12.80 -27.47 -28.20
CA LYS A 87 11.70 -28.36 -28.62
C LYS A 87 10.32 -27.87 -28.18
N ALA A 88 10.24 -27.15 -27.06
CA ALA A 88 8.96 -26.62 -26.54
C ALA A 88 8.49 -25.34 -27.25
N SER A 89 9.36 -24.69 -28.04
CA SER A 89 9.07 -23.41 -28.73
C SER A 89 8.39 -23.58 -30.11
N GLY A 90 8.06 -24.81 -30.53
CA GLY A 90 7.25 -25.03 -31.73
C GLY A 90 7.80 -24.40 -33.02
N LYS A 91 9.13 -24.20 -33.10
CA LYS A 91 9.83 -23.89 -34.36
C LYS A 91 10.47 -25.17 -34.86
N ALA A 92 9.66 -26.01 -35.50
CA ALA A 92 10.09 -26.99 -36.48
C ALA A 92 9.84 -26.41 -37.88
#